data_AF-A0A518CTI7-F1
#
_entry.id   AF-A0A518CTI7-F1
#
_cell.length_a   1.000
_cell.length_b   1.000
_cell.length_c   1.000
_cell.angle_alpha   90.00
_cell.angle_beta   90.00
_cell.angle_gamma   90.00
#
_symmetry.space_group_name_H-M   'P 1'
#
loop_
_entity.id
_entity.type
_entity.pdbx_description
1 polymer ?
#
loop_
_entity_poly.entity_id
_entity_poly.type
_entity_poly.pdbx_seq_one_letter_code
_entity_poly.pdbx_strand_id
1 'polypeptide(L)'
;MDTKHEDPNDARLYNELFDDFLEISPNALEFRDYKALVIPNLLNPLEAEWLAESFGIGKKIDVLITDGNKKRIGYQTRISKRDVFIQTIFENPIYNLLVGKFDMGFFFKPDSNRFTIIFGKESFVRDSWRGTVDTARILYFDYWADDYGIDSAEYKDLLRVWKKYEPYFPKS
;
A
#
# COMPACT_ATOMS: atom_id res chain seq x y z
N MET A 1 0.57 -8.08 23.68
CA MET A 1 1.95 -7.55 23.73
C MET A 1 2.51 -7.73 22.33
N ASP A 2 2.56 -6.64 21.57
CA ASP A 2 3.17 -6.63 20.24
C ASP A 2 4.68 -6.45 20.43
N THR A 3 5.45 -7.47 20.07
CA THR A 3 6.91 -7.41 20.19
C THR A 3 7.48 -6.81 18.92
N LYS A 4 8.06 -5.59 19.04
CA LYS A 4 8.84 -4.96 17.97
C LYS A 4 10.17 -5.70 17.85
N HIS A 5 10.45 -6.29 16.70
CA HIS A 5 11.67 -7.04 16.43
C HIS A 5 12.25 -6.60 15.09
N GLU A 6 13.57 -6.44 15.03
CA GLU A 6 14.25 -6.39 13.74
C GLU A 6 14.39 -7.84 13.24
N ASP A 7 13.43 -8.32 12.42
CA ASP A 7 13.54 -9.64 11.78
C ASP A 7 14.38 -9.51 10.49
N PRO A 8 15.46 -10.29 10.32
CA PRO A 8 16.24 -10.35 9.09
C PRO A 8 15.41 -10.65 7.83
N ASN A 9 14.28 -11.34 7.97
CA ASN A 9 13.36 -11.62 6.86
C ASN A 9 12.63 -10.35 6.36
N ASP A 10 12.40 -9.36 7.23
CA ASP A 10 11.77 -8.09 6.87
C ASP A 10 12.69 -7.26 5.96
N ALA A 11 14.00 -7.30 6.24
CA ALA A 11 14.98 -6.61 5.43
C ALA A 11 15.07 -7.20 4.02
N ARG A 12 14.97 -8.53 3.89
CA ARG A 12 14.92 -9.21 2.59
C ARG A 12 13.63 -8.88 1.83
N LEU A 13 12.49 -8.98 2.51
CA LEU A 13 11.18 -8.65 1.93
C LEU A 13 11.16 -7.23 1.34
N TYR A 14 11.66 -6.26 2.11
CA TYR A 14 11.74 -4.88 1.65
C TYR A 14 12.63 -4.75 0.41
N ASN A 15 13.82 -5.35 0.43
CA ASN A 15 14.74 -5.26 -0.71
C ASN A 15 14.20 -5.98 -1.97
N GLU A 16 13.33 -6.97 -1.82
CA GLU A 16 12.70 -7.67 -2.94
C GLU A 16 11.51 -6.91 -3.54
N LEU A 17 10.78 -6.13 -2.72
CA LEU A 17 9.55 -5.46 -3.14
C LEU A 17 9.76 -4.02 -3.60
N PHE A 18 10.78 -3.33 -3.07
CA PHE A 18 11.03 -1.93 -3.34
C PHE A 18 12.18 -1.71 -4.33
N ASP A 19 12.08 -0.66 -5.13
CA ASP A 19 13.16 -0.15 -5.98
C ASP A 19 14.07 0.85 -5.22
N ASP A 20 15.06 1.39 -5.92
CA ASP A 20 16.02 2.35 -5.36
C ASP A 20 15.36 3.68 -4.93
N PHE A 21 14.13 3.96 -5.41
CA PHE A 21 13.34 5.12 -5.03
C PHE A 21 12.35 4.82 -3.89
N LEU A 22 12.46 3.64 -3.27
CA LEU A 22 11.56 3.18 -2.22
C LEU A 22 10.10 3.07 -2.68
N GLU A 23 9.89 2.84 -3.97
CA GLU A 23 8.59 2.54 -4.55
C GLU A 23 8.48 1.04 -4.84
N ILE A 24 7.25 0.54 -5.03
CA ILE A 24 7.05 -0.86 -5.41
C ILE A 24 7.69 -1.12 -6.79
N SER A 25 8.53 -2.15 -6.85
CA SER A 25 9.29 -2.51 -8.05
C SER A 25 8.38 -3.21 -9.07
N PRO A 26 8.26 -2.71 -10.32
CA PRO A 26 7.52 -3.39 -11.38
C PRO A 26 8.05 -4.80 -11.67
N ASN A 27 9.37 -5.01 -11.54
CA ASN A 27 9.98 -6.33 -11.70
C ASN A 27 9.50 -7.31 -10.61
N ALA A 28 9.30 -6.83 -9.39
CA ALA A 28 8.77 -7.64 -8.29
C ALA A 28 7.31 -8.02 -8.53
N LEU A 29 6.51 -7.11 -9.12
CA LEU A 29 5.14 -7.39 -9.52
C LEU A 29 5.10 -8.46 -10.63
N GLU A 30 5.93 -8.30 -11.67
CA GLU A 30 5.99 -9.23 -12.80
C GLU A 30 6.46 -10.63 -12.37
N PHE A 31 7.55 -10.72 -11.60
CA PHE A 31 8.10 -12.00 -11.13
C PHE A 31 7.10 -12.80 -10.29
N ARG A 32 6.19 -12.12 -9.59
CA ARG A 32 5.18 -12.74 -8.70
C ARG A 32 3.81 -12.88 -9.33
N ASP A 33 3.63 -12.42 -10.57
CA ASP A 33 2.32 -12.20 -11.20
C ASP A 33 1.34 -11.44 -10.27
N TYR A 34 1.85 -10.40 -9.62
CA TYR A 34 1.04 -9.53 -8.79
C TYR A 34 0.36 -8.46 -9.63
N LYS A 35 -0.88 -8.17 -9.24
CA LYS A 35 -1.59 -6.97 -9.66
C LYS A 35 -1.33 -5.88 -8.65
N ALA A 36 -1.45 -4.64 -9.10
CA ALA A 36 -1.37 -3.46 -8.27
C ALA A 36 -2.56 -2.57 -8.55
N LEU A 37 -2.95 -1.74 -7.59
CA LEU A 37 -3.94 -0.70 -7.76
C LEU A 37 -3.50 0.51 -6.95
N VAL A 38 -3.42 1.65 -7.62
CA VAL A 38 -3.13 2.93 -6.98
C VAL A 38 -4.46 3.58 -6.62
N ILE A 39 -4.61 3.97 -5.36
CA ILE A 39 -5.78 4.67 -4.83
C ILE A 39 -5.33 5.92 -4.07
N PRO A 40 -6.18 6.95 -3.91
CA PRO A 40 -5.84 8.05 -3.03
C PRO A 40 -5.68 7.54 -1.59
N ASN A 41 -4.75 8.12 -0.85
CA ASN A 41 -4.53 7.75 0.54
C ASN A 41 -5.57 8.41 1.45
N LEU A 42 -6.81 7.94 1.33
CA LEU A 42 -7.96 8.43 2.06
C LEU A 42 -8.62 7.33 2.90
N LEU A 43 -7.85 6.28 3.25
CA LEU A 43 -8.35 5.02 3.79
C LEU A 43 -9.45 5.27 4.82
N ASN A 44 -10.69 5.17 4.36
CA ASN A 44 -11.85 5.47 5.16
C ASN A 44 -12.27 4.21 5.94
N PRO A 45 -13.18 4.30 6.92
CA PRO A 45 -13.56 3.13 7.72
C PRO A 45 -14.10 1.95 6.90
N LEU A 46 -14.74 2.19 5.75
CA LEU A 46 -15.27 1.15 4.88
C LEU A 46 -14.14 0.45 4.09
N GLU A 47 -13.21 1.22 3.53
CA GLU A 47 -12.05 0.68 2.82
C GLU A 47 -11.13 -0.12 3.76
N ALA A 48 -10.96 0.37 5.00
CA ALA A 48 -10.23 -0.35 6.03
C ALA A 48 -10.89 -1.68 6.42
N GLU A 49 -12.22 -1.74 6.36
CA GLU A 49 -12.99 -2.97 6.60
C GLU A 49 -12.77 -3.97 5.45
N TRP A 50 -12.86 -3.53 4.19
CA TRP A 50 -12.56 -4.37 3.03
C TRP A 50 -11.13 -4.90 3.05
N LEU A 51 -10.17 -4.06 3.40
CA LEU A 51 -8.77 -4.47 3.54
C LEU A 51 -8.60 -5.51 4.66
N ALA A 52 -9.20 -5.28 5.82
CA ALA A 52 -9.13 -6.21 6.95
C ALA A 52 -9.78 -7.58 6.63
N GLU A 53 -10.91 -7.57 5.92
CA GLU A 53 -11.55 -8.78 5.42
C GLU A 53 -10.66 -9.54 4.43
N SER A 54 -10.03 -8.82 3.50
CA SER A 54 -9.14 -9.39 2.48
C SER A 54 -7.90 -10.05 3.08
N PHE A 55 -7.37 -9.47 4.16
CA PHE A 55 -6.29 -10.10 4.91
C PHE A 55 -6.74 -11.25 5.82
N GLY A 56 -8.04 -11.31 6.13
CA GLY A 56 -8.66 -12.30 6.99
C GLY A 56 -8.61 -11.93 8.48
N ILE A 57 -9.78 -11.76 9.08
CA ILE A 57 -9.91 -11.51 10.52
C ILE A 57 -9.29 -12.67 11.33
N GLY A 58 -8.50 -12.34 12.33
CA GLY A 58 -7.77 -13.24 13.21
C GLY A 58 -6.43 -13.73 12.66
N LYS A 59 -6.09 -13.41 11.39
CA LYS A 59 -4.81 -13.77 10.76
C LYS A 59 -3.70 -12.84 11.21
N LYS A 60 -2.47 -13.37 11.19
CA LYS A 60 -1.25 -12.58 11.38
C LYS A 60 -0.89 -11.88 10.09
N ILE A 61 -0.44 -10.64 10.22
CA ILE A 61 0.12 -9.82 9.14
C ILE A 61 1.45 -9.25 9.60
N ASP A 62 2.32 -9.01 8.62
CA ASP A 62 3.58 -8.33 8.80
C ASP A 62 3.36 -6.82 8.58
N VAL A 63 3.89 -6.01 9.50
CA VAL A 63 3.89 -4.55 9.40
C VAL A 63 5.33 -4.09 9.39
N LEU A 64 5.68 -3.30 8.38
CA LEU A 64 7.00 -2.75 8.20
C LEU A 64 6.90 -1.22 8.03
N ILE A 65 7.62 -0.50 8.88
CA ILE A 65 7.66 0.96 8.90
C ILE A 65 9.09 1.40 8.61
N THR A 66 9.27 2.36 7.70
CA THR A 66 10.58 2.94 7.42
C THR A 66 10.55 4.44 7.12
N ASP A 67 11.63 5.11 7.52
CA ASP A 67 11.81 6.56 7.47
C ASP A 67 12.60 7.06 6.26
N GLY A 68 12.73 6.24 5.21
CA GLY A 68 13.53 6.56 4.01
C GLY A 68 15.05 6.53 4.25
N ASN A 69 15.49 6.69 5.50
CA ASN A 69 16.89 6.72 5.94
C ASN A 69 17.36 5.40 6.57
N LYS A 70 16.70 4.29 6.22
CA LYS A 70 17.03 2.89 6.55
C LYS A 70 16.69 2.44 7.97
N LYS A 71 16.09 3.27 8.83
CA LYS A 71 15.52 2.71 10.07
C LYS A 71 14.28 1.92 9.69
N ARG A 72 14.30 0.62 10.01
CA ARG A 72 13.23 -0.32 9.68
C ARG A 72 12.69 -0.89 10.97
N ILE A 73 11.40 -0.69 11.23
CA ILE A 73 10.71 -1.32 12.35
C ILE A 73 9.73 -2.31 11.74
N GLY A 74 10.09 -3.60 11.84
CA GLY A 74 9.21 -4.71 11.53
C GLY A 74 8.51 -5.20 12.79
N TYR A 75 7.25 -5.62 12.64
CA TYR A 75 6.56 -6.39 13.67
C TYR A 75 5.41 -7.17 13.05
N GLN A 76 5.01 -8.23 13.74
CA GLN A 76 3.79 -8.95 13.41
C GLN A 76 2.66 -8.52 14.33
N THR A 77 1.48 -8.33 13.75
CA THR A 77 0.25 -8.14 14.52
C THR A 77 -0.85 -9.05 14.00
N ARG A 78 -1.93 -9.20 14.77
CA ARG A 78 -3.13 -9.90 14.33
C ARG A 78 -4.21 -8.91 13.99
N ILE A 79 -4.87 -9.14 12.86
CA ILE A 79 -6.06 -8.39 12.50
C ILE A 79 -7.18 -8.81 13.44
N SER A 80 -7.46 -8.00 14.45
CA SER A 80 -8.59 -8.22 15.35
C SER A 80 -9.85 -7.49 14.90
N LYS A 81 -9.68 -6.38 14.18
CA LYS A 81 -10.73 -5.49 13.67
C LYS A 81 -10.17 -4.54 12.60
N ARG A 82 -11.04 -3.85 11.87
CA ARG A 82 -10.66 -2.80 10.88
C ARG A 82 -9.74 -1.73 11.47
N ASP A 83 -9.94 -1.38 12.75
CA ASP A 83 -9.26 -0.25 13.38
C ASP A 83 -7.74 -0.45 13.50
N VAL A 84 -7.25 -1.70 13.40
CA VAL A 84 -5.81 -1.96 13.42
C VAL A 84 -5.12 -1.22 12.26
N PHE A 85 -5.66 -1.30 11.05
CA PHE A 85 -5.08 -0.63 9.88
C PHE A 85 -5.16 0.88 10.00
N ILE A 86 -6.33 1.38 10.39
CA ILE A 86 -6.58 2.81 10.59
C ILE A 86 -5.60 3.36 11.62
N GLN A 87 -5.49 2.72 12.79
CA GLN A 87 -4.60 3.13 13.86
C GLN A 87 -3.13 3.06 13.42
N THR A 88 -2.70 1.97 12.77
CA THR A 88 -1.32 1.84 12.27
C THR A 88 -0.97 2.95 11.28
N ILE A 89 -1.89 3.35 10.40
CA ILE A 89 -1.68 4.46 9.47
C ILE A 89 -1.61 5.81 10.20
N PHE A 90 -2.54 6.06 11.14
CA PHE A 90 -2.58 7.31 11.91
C PHE A 90 -1.37 7.50 12.82
N GLU A 91 -0.84 6.43 13.40
CA GLU A 91 0.34 6.48 14.27
C GLU A 91 1.64 6.67 13.47
N ASN A 92 1.62 6.43 12.15
CA ASN A 92 2.78 6.47 11.28
C ASN A 92 2.57 7.38 10.05
N PRO A 93 2.22 8.66 10.24
CA PRO A 93 1.80 9.53 9.14
C PRO A 93 2.96 9.87 8.19
N ILE A 94 4.18 10.00 8.71
CA ILE A 94 5.38 10.44 7.96
C ILE A 94 6.29 9.30 7.51
N TYR A 95 5.84 8.05 7.63
CA TYR A 95 6.63 6.88 7.28
C TYR A 95 6.06 6.15 6.07
N ASN A 96 6.98 5.49 5.37
CA ASN A 96 6.64 4.42 4.43
C ASN A 96 6.14 3.25 5.26
N LEU A 97 4.91 2.81 4.99
CA LEU A 97 4.22 1.76 5.70
C LEU A 97 3.85 0.66 4.71
N LEU A 98 4.43 -0.52 4.91
CA LEU A 98 4.04 -1.74 4.22
C LEU A 98 3.32 -2.64 5.22
N VAL A 99 2.09 -3.02 4.90
CA VAL A 99 1.32 -3.99 5.67
C VAL A 99 0.95 -5.14 4.76
N GLY A 100 1.31 -6.37 5.10
CA GLY A 100 0.79 -7.47 4.32
C GLY A 100 1.30 -8.85 4.69
N LYS A 101 1.15 -9.76 3.73
CA LYS A 101 1.59 -11.14 3.84
C LYS A 101 2.15 -11.58 2.50
N PHE A 102 3.37 -12.11 2.53
CA PHE A 102 4.18 -12.38 1.34
C PHE A 102 3.52 -13.21 0.25
N ASP A 103 2.66 -14.15 0.60
CA ASP A 103 2.00 -15.10 -0.30
C ASP A 103 0.59 -14.66 -0.77
N MET A 104 0.16 -13.46 -0.37
CA MET A 104 -1.20 -13.00 -0.57
C MET A 104 -1.26 -11.60 -1.17
N GLY A 105 -0.70 -10.62 -0.48
CA GLY A 105 -0.79 -9.24 -0.88
C GLY A 105 -0.40 -8.26 0.23
N PHE A 106 -0.44 -7.00 -0.15
CA PHE A 106 0.18 -5.90 0.56
C PHE A 106 -0.62 -4.61 0.36
N PHE A 107 -0.57 -3.79 1.38
CA PHE A 107 -0.97 -2.40 1.41
C PHE A 107 0.30 -1.58 1.63
N PHE A 108 0.62 -0.69 0.69
CA PHE A 108 1.76 0.22 0.81
C PHE A 108 1.29 1.67 0.80
N LYS A 109 1.68 2.39 1.83
CA LYS A 109 1.53 3.85 1.95
C LYS A 109 2.94 4.47 1.94
N PRO A 110 3.27 5.36 0.99
CA PRO A 110 4.50 6.13 0.99
C PRO A 110 4.47 7.24 2.05
N ASP A 111 5.64 7.79 2.37
CA ASP A 111 5.80 8.92 3.29
C ASP A 111 5.16 10.23 2.79
N SER A 112 5.00 10.41 1.47
CA SER A 112 4.30 11.55 0.86
C SER A 112 2.82 11.62 1.27
N ASN A 113 2.25 10.51 1.74
CA ASN A 113 0.87 10.41 2.24
C ASN A 113 -0.19 10.82 1.19
N ARG A 114 0.15 10.85 -0.10
CA ARG A 114 -0.77 11.20 -1.21
C ARG A 114 -1.58 10.01 -1.71
N PHE A 115 -0.93 8.87 -1.82
CA PHE A 115 -1.53 7.70 -2.43
C PHE A 115 -1.21 6.43 -1.65
N THR A 116 -1.93 5.39 -1.97
CA THR A 116 -1.71 4.05 -1.46
C THR A 116 -1.65 3.11 -2.65
N ILE A 117 -0.79 2.10 -2.56
CA ILE A 117 -0.74 0.99 -3.51
C ILE A 117 -1.20 -0.27 -2.81
N ILE A 118 -2.30 -0.85 -3.29
CA ILE A 118 -2.73 -2.19 -2.93
C ILE A 118 -2.17 -3.13 -3.99
N PHE A 119 -1.38 -4.13 -3.60
CA PHE A 119 -0.79 -5.05 -4.58
C PHE A 119 -0.68 -6.47 -4.04
N GLY A 120 -0.70 -7.47 -4.92
CA GLY A 120 -0.72 -8.87 -4.53
C GLY A 120 -1.40 -9.73 -5.58
N LYS A 121 -1.94 -10.87 -5.16
CA LYS A 121 -2.81 -11.68 -6.02
C LYS A 121 -4.00 -10.86 -6.49
N GLU A 122 -4.45 -11.11 -7.72
CA GLU A 122 -5.59 -10.37 -8.29
C GLU A 122 -6.84 -10.41 -7.40
N SER A 123 -7.15 -11.57 -6.82
CA SER A 123 -8.27 -11.72 -5.89
C SER A 123 -8.13 -10.80 -4.67
N PHE A 124 -6.93 -10.73 -4.09
CA PHE A 124 -6.66 -9.87 -2.94
C PHE A 124 -6.87 -8.38 -3.27
N VAL A 125 -6.39 -7.94 -4.45
CA VAL A 125 -6.57 -6.54 -4.89
C VAL A 125 -8.05 -6.20 -5.06
N ARG A 126 -8.84 -7.10 -5.67
CA ARG A 126 -10.29 -6.93 -5.86
C ARG A 126 -11.07 -6.97 -4.56
N ASP A 127 -10.70 -7.84 -3.63
CA ASP A 127 -11.37 -7.93 -2.33
C ASP A 127 -11.08 -6.67 -1.48
N SER A 128 -9.87 -6.12 -1.62
CA SER A 128 -9.42 -4.93 -0.88
C SER A 128 -9.94 -3.61 -1.47
N TRP A 129 -10.27 -3.60 -2.76
CA TRP A 129 -10.91 -2.48 -3.45
C TRP A 129 -12.07 -2.96 -4.31
N ARG A 130 -13.30 -2.79 -3.79
CA ARG A 130 -14.52 -3.24 -4.45
C ARG A 130 -15.01 -2.30 -5.57
N GLY A 131 -14.35 -1.15 -5.75
CA GLY A 131 -14.63 -0.23 -6.85
C GLY A 131 -13.98 -0.68 -8.16
N THR A 132 -14.26 0.05 -9.24
CA THR A 132 -13.58 -0.18 -10.52
C THR A 132 -12.21 0.53 -10.57
N VAL A 133 -11.36 0.14 -11.51
CA VAL A 133 -10.12 0.86 -11.83
C VAL A 133 -10.43 2.31 -12.26
N ASP A 134 -11.51 2.52 -13.02
CA ASP A 134 -11.93 3.86 -13.42
C ASP A 134 -12.36 4.71 -12.21
N THR A 135 -13.07 4.11 -11.25
CA THR A 135 -13.39 4.78 -9.99
C THR A 135 -12.13 5.15 -9.22
N ALA A 136 -11.15 4.24 -9.13
CA ALA A 136 -9.87 4.52 -8.49
C ALA A 136 -9.13 5.67 -9.19
N ARG A 137 -9.16 5.70 -10.53
CA ARG A 137 -8.56 6.76 -11.34
C ARG A 137 -9.17 8.12 -11.05
N ILE A 138 -10.49 8.20 -11.13
CA ILE A 138 -11.24 9.43 -10.86
C ILE A 138 -10.88 9.91 -9.46
N LEU A 139 -10.99 9.07 -8.44
CA LEU A 139 -10.68 9.48 -7.06
C LEU A 139 -9.20 9.87 -6.88
N TYR A 140 -8.27 9.17 -7.52
CA TYR A 140 -6.83 9.45 -7.42
C TYR A 140 -6.46 10.83 -7.97
N PHE A 141 -7.03 11.20 -9.12
CA PHE A 141 -6.77 12.51 -9.73
C PHE A 141 -7.69 13.60 -9.17
N ASP A 142 -8.98 13.36 -8.94
CA ASP A 142 -9.92 14.37 -8.47
C ASP A 142 -9.62 14.82 -7.02
N TYR A 143 -9.18 13.93 -6.13
CA TYR A 143 -8.87 14.30 -4.74
C TYR A 143 -7.52 15.01 -4.56
N TRP A 144 -6.64 14.94 -5.56
CA TRP A 144 -5.30 15.51 -5.47
C TRP A 144 -5.01 16.45 -6.63
N ALA A 145 -4.97 15.96 -7.87
CA ALA A 145 -4.58 16.72 -9.05
C ALA A 145 -5.49 17.91 -9.39
N ASP A 146 -6.78 17.84 -9.07
CA ASP A 146 -7.74 18.92 -9.31
C ASP A 146 -8.00 19.80 -8.06
N ASP A 147 -7.26 19.59 -6.97
CA ASP A 147 -7.25 20.51 -5.84
C ASP A 147 -6.46 21.77 -6.22
N TYR A 148 -7.00 22.95 -5.89
CA TYR A 148 -6.53 24.27 -6.36
C TYR A 148 -5.08 24.64 -5.98
N GLY A 149 -4.37 23.77 -5.25
CA GLY A 149 -3.03 24.00 -4.70
C GLY A 149 -1.89 23.12 -5.24
N ILE A 150 -2.15 22.17 -6.14
CA ILE A 150 -1.10 21.29 -6.67
C ILE A 150 -0.30 21.97 -7.77
N ASP A 151 1.04 21.91 -7.68
CA ASP A 151 1.93 22.43 -8.70
C ASP A 151 2.15 21.44 -9.86
N SER A 152 2.69 21.94 -10.97
CA SER A 152 2.92 21.12 -12.17
C SER A 152 3.91 19.96 -11.97
N ALA A 153 4.77 20.01 -10.95
CA ALA A 153 5.74 18.96 -10.65
C ALA A 153 5.07 17.82 -9.88
N GLU A 154 4.25 18.14 -8.88
CA GLU A 154 3.47 17.15 -8.11
C GLU A 154 2.44 16.45 -9.02
N TYR A 155 1.75 17.16 -9.93
CA TYR A 155 0.90 16.52 -10.94
C TYR A 155 1.67 15.50 -11.80
N LYS A 156 2.87 15.87 -12.27
CA LYS A 156 3.70 14.99 -13.10
C LYS A 156 4.16 13.77 -12.33
N ASP A 157 4.45 13.91 -11.03
CA ASP A 157 4.83 12.79 -10.18
C ASP A 157 3.66 11.81 -9.97
N LEU A 158 2.47 12.31 -9.64
CA LEU A 158 1.27 11.48 -9.52
C LEU A 158 0.94 10.76 -10.84
N LEU A 159 1.04 11.45 -11.98
CA LEU A 159 0.85 10.84 -13.29
C LEU A 159 1.91 9.76 -13.60
N ARG A 160 3.17 9.99 -13.19
CA ARG A 160 4.24 9.01 -13.33
C ARG A 160 3.93 7.76 -12.50
N VAL A 161 3.50 7.91 -11.25
CA VAL A 161 3.10 6.81 -10.37
C VAL A 161 1.96 6.01 -11.00
N TRP A 162 0.89 6.67 -11.45
CA TRP A 162 -0.22 5.98 -12.13
C TRP A 162 0.25 5.15 -13.33
N LYS A 163 1.00 5.77 -14.24
CA LYS A 163 1.51 5.12 -15.46
C LYS A 163 2.49 3.97 -15.14
N LYS A 164 3.26 4.08 -14.06
CA LYS A 164 4.18 3.02 -13.62
C LYS A 164 3.43 1.72 -13.30
N TYR A 165 2.25 1.82 -12.67
CA TYR A 165 1.50 0.65 -12.21
C TYR A 165 0.32 0.25 -13.11
N GLU A 166 -0.09 1.10 -14.05
CA GLU A 166 -1.19 0.84 -14.99
C GLU A 166 -1.13 -0.53 -15.71
N PRO A 167 0.03 -1.02 -16.18
CA PRO A 167 0.13 -2.36 -16.79
C PRO A 167 -0.24 -3.52 -15.85
N TYR A 168 -0.24 -3.28 -14.54
CA TYR A 168 -0.46 -4.28 -13.50
C TYR A 168 -1.86 -4.16 -12.87
N PHE A 169 -2.73 -3.28 -13.36
CA PHE A 169 -4.06 -3.15 -12.82
C PHE A 169 -4.87 -4.45 -13.00
N PRO A 170 -5.75 -4.79 -12.04
CA PRO A 170 -6.65 -5.92 -12.21
C PRO A 170 -7.50 -5.66 -13.46
N LYS A 171 -7.67 -6.69 -14.31
CA LYS A 171 -8.52 -6.56 -15.50
C LYS A 171 -9.96 -6.30 -15.06
N SER A 172 -10.75 -5.58 -15.84
CA SER A 172 -12.18 -5.38 -15.55
C SER A 172 -12.91 -6.72 -15.51
#